data_AF-A0A1D8ADS7-F1
#
_entry.id   AF-A0A1D8ADS7-F1
#
_cell.length_a   1.000
_cell.length_b   1.000
_cell.length_c   1.000
_cell.angle_alpha   90.00
_cell.angle_beta   90.00
_cell.angle_gamma   90.00
#
_symmetry.space_group_name_H-M   'P 1'
#
loop_
_entity.id
_entity.type
_entity.pdbx_description
1 polymer ?
#
loop_
_entity_poly.entity_id
_entity_poly.type
_entity_poly.pdbx_seq_one_letter_code
_entity_poly.pdbx_strand_id
1 'polypeptide(L)'
;MPHDIPPTDGRNSTPIDHAIAGAVYPVLVAVAGAQAARTITFENLVLDARQLLTGQEHPIHAQIATSMGRRLEVLRGHTQAYRYPDLTTLVVNKKGENPLPDVFVRQAHARAFDWSSVDPRFLAGLGIDADTGEHLQRRSEEEAKNVMAAHWRDHGKSYSPDMTRHRSAIIRALMLGNDPADVFAAIDRWLRGQDGPVSAQVIGMRPAKASSTASVVAPAHRPR
;
A
#
# COMPACT_ATOMS: atom_id res chain seq x y z
N MET A 1 -23.47 3.98 22.26
CA MET A 1 -22.49 3.95 21.16
C MET A 1 -22.59 5.30 20.45
N PRO A 2 -21.58 6.18 20.47
CA PRO A 2 -21.72 7.49 19.84
C PRO A 2 -21.78 7.34 18.32
N HIS A 3 -22.85 7.86 17.74
CA HIS A 3 -23.03 8.08 16.31
C HIS A 3 -22.27 9.36 15.92
N ASP A 4 -20.98 9.31 15.56
CA ASP A 4 -20.26 10.58 15.31
C ASP A 4 -19.23 10.53 14.20
N ILE A 5 -19.63 10.05 13.02
CA ILE A 5 -19.23 10.67 11.74
C ILE A 5 -20.40 10.42 10.78
N PRO A 6 -21.19 11.44 10.39
CA PRO A 6 -22.21 11.25 9.37
C PRO A 6 -21.52 10.77 8.08
N PRO A 7 -22.05 9.75 7.37
CA PRO A 7 -21.64 9.51 5.99
C PRO A 7 -21.81 10.81 5.22
N THR A 8 -20.94 11.10 4.26
CA THR A 8 -21.04 12.33 3.47
C THR A 8 -22.46 12.48 2.94
N ASP A 9 -23.16 13.47 3.51
CA ASP A 9 -24.51 13.87 3.16
C ASP A 9 -24.61 14.00 1.62
N GLY A 10 -25.38 13.10 1.00
CA GLY A 10 -25.91 13.29 -0.35
C GLY A 10 -24.96 13.15 -1.55
N ARG A 11 -23.74 12.62 -1.42
CA ARG A 11 -22.93 12.27 -2.62
C ARG A 11 -22.97 10.77 -2.90
N ASN A 12 -23.54 10.39 -4.03
CA ASN A 12 -23.50 9.01 -4.53
C ASN A 12 -22.04 8.57 -4.68
N SER A 13 -21.61 7.60 -3.88
CA SER A 13 -20.34 6.90 -4.07
C SER A 13 -20.31 6.27 -5.47
N THR A 14 -19.24 6.44 -6.22
CA THR A 14 -19.11 5.87 -7.57
C THR A 14 -18.50 4.48 -7.53
N PRO A 15 -18.63 3.66 -8.59
CA PRO A 15 -17.93 2.37 -8.68
C PRO A 15 -16.41 2.48 -8.46
N ILE A 16 -15.79 3.59 -8.90
CA ILE A 16 -14.36 3.87 -8.65
C ILE A 16 -14.08 4.03 -7.15
N ASP A 17 -14.99 4.65 -6.39
CA ASP A 17 -14.79 4.81 -4.95
C ASP A 17 -14.79 3.46 -4.23
N HIS A 18 -15.71 2.57 -4.63
CA HIS A 18 -15.79 1.20 -4.10
C HIS A 18 -14.57 0.38 -4.51
N ALA A 19 -14.15 0.43 -5.78
CA ALA A 19 -12.95 -0.28 -6.24
C ALA A 19 -11.69 0.14 -5.47
N ILE A 20 -11.49 1.44 -5.24
CA ILE A 20 -10.36 1.93 -4.45
C ILE A 20 -10.51 1.55 -2.98
N ALA A 21 -11.72 1.62 -2.41
CA ALA A 21 -11.98 1.17 -1.03
C ALA A 21 -11.65 -0.32 -0.85
N GLY A 22 -12.02 -1.16 -1.82
CA GLY A 22 -11.67 -2.57 -1.88
C GLY A 22 -10.16 -2.80 -1.96
N ALA A 23 -9.46 -2.05 -2.82
CA ALA A 23 -8.01 -2.15 -2.96
C ALA A 23 -7.23 -1.77 -1.68
N VAL A 24 -7.70 -0.78 -0.92
CA VAL A 24 -7.02 -0.34 0.32
C VAL A 24 -7.41 -1.15 1.55
N TYR A 25 -8.55 -1.84 1.53
CA TYR A 25 -9.00 -2.71 2.62
C TYR A 25 -7.92 -3.72 3.07
N PRO A 26 -7.36 -4.59 2.21
CA PRO A 26 -6.39 -5.61 2.65
C PRO A 26 -5.13 -5.00 3.26
N VAL A 27 -4.71 -3.82 2.78
CA VAL A 27 -3.60 -3.06 3.37
C VAL A 27 -3.93 -2.63 4.79
N LEU A 28 -5.12 -2.05 5.02
CA LEU A 28 -5.54 -1.60 6.34
C LEU A 28 -5.71 -2.76 7.32
N VAL A 29 -6.22 -3.90 6.85
CA VAL A 29 -6.27 -5.10 7.70
C VAL A 29 -4.87 -5.57 8.07
N ALA A 30 -3.91 -5.53 7.14
CA ALA A 30 -2.52 -5.86 7.44
C ALA A 30 -1.85 -4.84 8.38
N VAL A 31 -2.27 -3.57 8.36
CA VAL A 31 -1.85 -2.56 9.33
C VAL A 31 -2.43 -2.87 10.72
N ALA A 32 -3.70 -3.27 10.79
CA ALA A 32 -4.39 -3.62 12.03
C ALA A 32 -3.78 -4.84 12.73
N GLY A 33 -3.41 -5.88 11.97
CA GLY A 33 -2.85 -7.13 12.51
C GLY A 33 -1.33 -7.11 12.79
N ALA A 34 -0.66 -5.97 12.63
CA ALA A 34 0.79 -5.90 12.86
C ALA A 34 1.13 -5.90 14.35
N GLN A 35 2.23 -6.58 14.70
CA GLN A 35 2.67 -6.79 16.09
C GLN A 35 3.03 -5.49 16.82
N ALA A 36 3.53 -4.49 16.09
CA ALA A 36 3.69 -3.13 16.59
C ALA A 36 2.46 -2.30 16.25
N ALA A 37 1.97 -1.51 17.21
CA ALA A 37 0.88 -0.55 17.01
C ALA A 37 1.29 0.53 15.99
N ARG A 38 1.12 0.21 14.71
CA ARG A 38 1.46 1.08 13.59
C ARG A 38 0.22 1.76 13.03
N THR A 39 0.43 2.94 12.47
CA THR A 39 -0.52 3.67 11.64
C THR A 39 0.09 3.81 10.24
N ILE A 40 -0.73 4.11 9.24
CA ILE A 40 -0.29 4.27 7.85
C ILE A 40 -0.63 5.66 7.34
N THR A 41 0.28 6.30 6.61
CA THR A 41 -0.03 7.59 5.97
C THR A 41 -0.89 7.38 4.73
N PHE A 42 -1.66 8.39 4.31
CA PHE A 42 -2.39 8.34 3.04
C PHE A 42 -1.50 8.00 1.83
N GLU A 43 -0.27 8.50 1.83
CA GLU A 43 0.71 8.25 0.78
C GLU A 43 1.12 6.77 0.75
N ASN A 44 1.50 6.22 1.89
CA ASN A 44 1.90 4.81 1.99
C ASN A 44 0.72 3.87 1.74
N LEU A 45 -0.50 4.23 2.15
CA LEU A 45 -1.70 3.43 1.91
C LEU A 45 -1.92 3.21 0.41
N VAL A 46 -1.82 4.28 -0.38
CA VAL A 46 -1.98 4.20 -1.84
C VAL A 46 -0.83 3.41 -2.46
N LEU A 47 0.40 3.63 -2.02
CA LEU A 47 1.57 2.90 -2.53
C LEU A 47 1.49 1.40 -2.25
N ASP A 48 1.13 1.01 -1.03
CA ASP A 48 1.00 -0.39 -0.63
C ASP A 48 -0.17 -1.05 -1.39
N ALA A 49 -1.30 -0.36 -1.56
CA ALA A 49 -2.44 -0.89 -2.31
C ALA A 49 -2.13 -1.11 -3.80
N ARG A 50 -1.31 -0.24 -4.41
CA ARG A 50 -0.82 -0.43 -5.79
C ARG A 50 0.10 -1.63 -5.93
N GLN A 51 0.83 -2.00 -4.89
CA GLN A 51 1.74 -3.14 -4.94
C GLN A 51 0.98 -4.48 -4.90
N LEU A 52 -0.19 -4.50 -4.26
CA LEU A 52 -1.04 -5.69 -4.20
C LEU A 52 -1.75 -5.99 -5.52
N LEU A 53 -1.91 -5.00 -6.41
CA LEU A 53 -2.66 -5.14 -7.65
C LEU A 53 -1.71 -5.17 -8.84
N THR A 54 -1.70 -6.30 -9.56
CA THR A 54 -0.93 -6.45 -10.79
C THR A 54 -1.67 -5.79 -11.96
N GLY A 55 -0.97 -4.94 -12.72
CA GLY A 55 -1.51 -4.27 -13.91
C GLY A 55 -1.97 -2.83 -13.64
N GLN A 56 -1.88 -1.96 -14.66
CA GLN A 56 -2.13 -0.51 -14.50
C GLN A 56 -3.61 -0.10 -14.67
N GLU A 57 -4.51 -1.04 -14.93
CA GLU A 57 -5.91 -0.76 -15.26
C GLU A 57 -6.74 -0.36 -14.03
N HIS A 58 -6.34 -0.80 -12.83
CA HIS A 58 -7.09 -0.50 -11.62
C HIS A 58 -6.97 0.99 -11.22
N PRO A 59 -8.06 1.68 -10.84
CA PRO A 59 -8.04 3.12 -10.54
C PRO A 59 -7.11 3.54 -9.39
N ILE A 60 -6.65 2.59 -8.55
CA ILE A 60 -5.65 2.85 -7.50
C ILE A 60 -4.32 3.37 -8.07
N HIS A 61 -3.95 3.01 -9.31
CA HIS A 61 -2.70 3.44 -9.93
C HIS A 61 -2.71 4.93 -10.28
N ALA A 62 -3.88 5.50 -10.57
CA ALA A 62 -4.06 6.94 -10.79
C ALA A 62 -4.41 7.72 -9.51
N GLN A 63 -4.74 7.03 -8.41
CA GLN A 63 -5.21 7.65 -7.18
C GLN A 63 -4.11 8.47 -6.49
N ILE A 64 -4.44 9.67 -6.00
CA ILE A 64 -3.52 10.52 -5.23
C ILE A 64 -3.94 10.59 -3.75
N ALA A 65 -2.96 10.74 -2.86
CA ALA A 65 -3.19 10.70 -1.41
C ALA A 65 -4.23 11.74 -0.93
N THR A 66 -4.26 12.94 -1.53
CA THR A 66 -5.13 14.05 -1.13
C THR A 66 -6.60 13.83 -1.45
N SER A 67 -6.96 12.90 -2.34
CA SER A 67 -8.36 12.61 -2.69
C SER A 67 -8.90 11.30 -2.09
N MET A 68 -8.19 10.73 -1.11
CA MET A 68 -8.55 9.49 -0.44
C MET A 68 -9.74 9.59 0.52
N GLY A 69 -10.09 10.79 1.00
CA GLY A 69 -11.15 10.99 2.02
C GLY A 69 -12.46 10.28 1.69
N ARG A 70 -13.02 10.55 0.50
CA ARG A 70 -14.28 9.93 0.02
C ARG A 70 -14.19 8.40 -0.09
N ARG A 71 -13.02 7.85 -0.44
CA ARG A 71 -12.84 6.40 -0.62
C ARG A 71 -12.77 5.70 0.73
N LEU A 72 -12.12 6.33 1.70
CA LEU A 72 -12.14 5.86 3.09
C LEU A 72 -13.54 5.97 3.70
N GLU A 73 -14.32 6.99 3.36
CA GLU A 73 -15.73 7.06 3.80
C GLU A 73 -16.57 5.90 3.28
N VAL A 74 -16.35 5.43 2.05
CA VAL A 74 -17.00 4.21 1.53
C VAL A 74 -16.64 3.00 2.38
N LEU A 75 -15.36 2.79 2.68
CA LEU A 75 -14.92 1.69 3.54
C LEU A 75 -15.48 1.81 4.96
N ARG A 76 -15.54 3.02 5.52
CA ARG A 76 -16.15 3.29 6.81
C ARG A 76 -17.65 2.96 6.79
N GLY A 77 -18.37 3.36 5.75
CA GLY A 77 -19.79 3.07 5.59
C GLY A 77 -20.05 1.56 5.54
N HIS A 78 -19.23 0.81 4.79
CA HIS A 78 -19.29 -0.64 4.76
C HIS A 78 -19.01 -1.28 6.12
N THR A 79 -17.93 -0.89 6.80
CA THR A 79 -17.61 -1.46 8.12
C THR A 79 -18.72 -1.18 9.14
N GLN A 80 -19.29 0.03 9.12
CA GLN A 80 -20.42 0.40 9.97
C GLN A 80 -21.69 -0.40 9.67
N ALA A 81 -22.01 -0.66 8.40
CA ALA A 81 -23.20 -1.43 8.02
C ALA A 81 -23.19 -2.85 8.60
N TYR A 82 -21.99 -3.42 8.78
CA TYR A 82 -21.79 -4.74 9.40
C TYR A 82 -21.39 -4.67 10.88
N ARG A 83 -21.41 -3.47 11.48
CA ARG A 83 -21.00 -3.21 12.87
C ARG A 83 -19.55 -3.63 13.18
N TYR A 84 -18.68 -3.61 12.18
CA TYR A 84 -17.25 -3.82 12.36
C TYR A 84 -16.54 -2.53 12.79
N PRO A 85 -15.38 -2.62 13.45
CA PRO A 85 -14.59 -1.44 13.80
C PRO A 85 -14.11 -0.65 12.58
N ASP A 86 -13.87 0.65 12.75
CA ASP A 86 -13.46 1.52 11.65
C ASP A 86 -11.95 1.43 11.38
N LEU A 87 -11.56 0.69 10.34
CA LEU A 87 -10.16 0.58 9.87
C LEU A 87 -9.55 1.92 9.44
N THR A 88 -10.37 2.88 9.00
CA THR A 88 -9.87 4.17 8.49
C THR A 88 -9.22 5.02 9.58
N THR A 89 -9.49 4.68 10.86
CA THR A 89 -8.83 5.29 12.03
C THR A 89 -7.33 5.02 12.07
N LEU A 90 -6.84 3.98 11.39
CA LEU A 90 -5.42 3.63 11.27
C LEU A 90 -4.68 4.52 10.26
N VAL A 91 -5.41 5.31 9.46
CA VAL A 91 -4.84 6.21 8.46
C VAL A 91 -4.55 7.56 9.10
N VAL A 92 -3.35 8.09 8.91
CA VAL A 92 -2.92 9.37 9.48
C VAL A 92 -2.40 10.32 8.40
N ASN A 93 -2.40 11.62 8.69
CA ASN A 93 -1.74 12.62 7.87
C ASN A 93 -0.20 12.51 7.99
N LYS A 94 0.55 13.37 7.29
CA LYS A 94 2.03 13.39 7.34
C LYS A 94 2.60 13.72 8.72
N LYS A 95 1.82 14.33 9.60
CA LYS A 95 2.18 14.64 11.00
C LYS A 95 1.84 13.52 11.97
N GLY A 96 1.25 12.41 11.49
CA GLY A 96 0.81 11.30 12.35
C GLY A 96 -0.55 11.53 13.02
N GLU A 97 -1.28 12.56 12.62
CA GLU A 97 -2.58 12.91 13.21
C GLU A 97 -3.73 12.33 12.39
N ASN A 98 -4.82 11.99 13.07
CA ASN A 98 -6.09 11.64 12.45
C ASN A 98 -7.19 12.44 13.17
N PRO A 99 -8.02 13.20 12.43
CA PRO A 99 -8.96 14.16 13.03
C PRO A 99 -10.23 13.51 13.58
N LEU A 100 -10.37 12.18 13.50
CA LEU A 100 -11.57 11.49 13.98
C LEU A 100 -11.65 11.52 15.52
N PRO A 101 -12.85 11.64 16.09
CA PRO A 101 -13.04 11.58 17.54
C PRO A 101 -12.65 10.20 18.08
N ASP A 102 -12.14 10.18 19.30
CA ASP A 102 -11.74 8.98 20.05
C ASP A 102 -10.80 8.05 19.28
N VAL A 103 -9.93 8.62 18.43
CA VAL A 103 -9.15 7.85 17.46
C VAL A 103 -8.32 6.74 18.12
N PHE A 104 -7.71 6.97 19.28
CA PHE A 104 -6.90 5.97 19.96
C PHE A 104 -7.72 4.74 20.38
N VAL A 105 -8.94 4.94 20.91
CA VAL A 105 -9.85 3.87 21.31
C VAL A 105 -10.33 3.11 20.08
N ARG A 106 -10.72 3.82 19.02
CA ARG A 106 -11.23 3.21 17.79
C ARG A 106 -10.14 2.44 17.04
N GLN A 107 -8.90 2.93 17.05
CA GLN A 107 -7.76 2.19 16.53
C GLN A 107 -7.48 0.93 17.35
N ALA A 108 -7.60 0.98 18.69
CA ALA A 108 -7.44 -0.20 19.54
C ALA A 108 -8.51 -1.26 19.21
N HIS A 109 -9.76 -0.86 19.03
CA HIS A 109 -10.84 -1.76 18.59
C HIS A 109 -10.55 -2.37 17.20
N ALA A 110 -10.09 -1.55 16.25
CA ALA A 110 -9.71 -2.04 14.92
C ALA A 110 -8.57 -3.05 14.99
N ARG A 111 -7.60 -2.90 15.90
CA ARG A 111 -6.49 -3.87 16.06
C ARG A 111 -6.90 -5.14 16.80
N ALA A 112 -7.82 -5.04 17.76
CA ALA A 112 -8.29 -6.18 18.56
C ALA A 112 -9.29 -7.07 17.82
N PHE A 113 -9.87 -6.59 16.72
CA PHE A 113 -10.88 -7.31 15.96
C PHE A 113 -10.26 -8.39 15.06
N ASP A 114 -10.90 -9.56 15.03
CA ASP A 114 -10.52 -10.64 14.14
C ASP A 114 -11.02 -10.38 12.72
N TRP A 115 -10.17 -9.77 11.92
CA TRP A 115 -10.48 -9.48 10.52
C TRP A 115 -10.50 -10.71 9.60
N SER A 116 -10.05 -11.88 10.09
CA SER A 116 -10.16 -13.12 9.32
C SER A 116 -11.58 -13.70 9.38
N SER A 117 -12.39 -13.29 10.36
CA SER A 117 -13.77 -13.74 10.53
C SER A 117 -14.81 -12.85 9.84
N VAL A 118 -14.39 -11.97 8.93
CA VAL A 118 -15.29 -11.02 8.25
C VAL A 118 -16.20 -11.74 7.27
N ASP A 119 -17.50 -11.40 7.30
CA ASP A 119 -18.51 -11.96 6.41
C ASP A 119 -18.15 -11.75 4.92
N PRO A 120 -18.16 -12.79 4.07
CA PRO A 120 -17.88 -12.66 2.65
C PRO A 120 -18.78 -11.65 1.91
N ARG A 121 -20.01 -11.41 2.38
CA ARG A 121 -20.93 -10.42 1.79
C ARG A 121 -20.43 -8.99 1.99
N PHE A 122 -19.69 -8.72 3.07
CA PHE A 122 -19.02 -7.43 3.27
C PHE A 122 -17.94 -7.24 2.19
N LEU A 123 -17.14 -8.28 1.91
CA LEU A 123 -16.09 -8.24 0.90
C LEU A 123 -16.67 -8.05 -0.51
N ALA A 124 -17.75 -8.77 -0.83
CA ALA A 124 -18.47 -8.61 -2.09
C ALA A 124 -19.00 -7.17 -2.28
N GLY A 125 -19.45 -6.51 -1.22
CA GLY A 125 -19.86 -5.11 -1.25
C GLY A 125 -18.75 -4.13 -1.61
N LEU A 126 -17.48 -4.52 -1.42
CA LEU A 126 -16.28 -3.77 -1.81
C LEU A 126 -15.72 -4.21 -3.17
N GLY A 127 -16.39 -5.12 -3.88
CA GLY A 127 -15.88 -5.70 -5.13
C GLY A 127 -14.65 -6.60 -4.92
N ILE A 128 -14.49 -7.16 -3.72
CA ILE A 128 -13.45 -8.15 -3.42
C ILE A 128 -14.08 -9.53 -3.61
N ASP A 129 -13.64 -10.25 -4.64
CA ASP A 129 -14.09 -11.62 -4.88
C ASP A 129 -13.65 -12.54 -3.73
N ALA A 130 -14.55 -13.42 -3.29
CA ALA A 130 -14.27 -14.37 -2.23
C ALA A 130 -13.14 -15.36 -2.59
N ASP A 131 -12.97 -15.67 -3.88
CA ASP A 131 -11.89 -16.53 -4.42
C ASP A 131 -10.56 -15.79 -4.63
N THR A 132 -10.59 -14.47 -4.86
CA THR A 132 -9.38 -13.61 -4.90
C THR A 132 -8.88 -13.29 -3.48
N GLY A 133 -9.64 -13.69 -2.46
CA GLY A 133 -9.17 -13.89 -1.10
C GLY A 133 -8.25 -15.10 -0.97
N GLU A 134 -7.38 -15.38 -1.95
CA GLU A 134 -6.25 -16.27 -1.73
C GLU A 134 -5.55 -15.75 -0.48
N HIS A 135 -5.64 -16.57 0.57
CA HIS A 135 -5.22 -16.22 1.90
C HIS A 135 -3.84 -15.59 1.83
N LEU A 136 -3.77 -14.26 1.95
CA LEU A 136 -2.55 -13.53 2.23
C LEU A 136 -2.02 -14.14 3.52
N GLN A 137 -1.17 -15.16 3.40
CA GLN A 137 -0.56 -15.83 4.53
C GLN A 137 0.36 -14.78 5.13
N ARG A 138 -0.18 -14.03 6.08
CA ARG A 138 0.56 -13.00 6.79
C ARG A 138 1.69 -13.70 7.51
N ARG A 139 2.87 -13.15 7.31
CA ARG A 139 4.10 -13.62 7.91
C ARG A 139 4.54 -12.54 8.88
N SER A 140 4.98 -12.95 10.06
CA SER A 140 5.82 -12.12 10.92
C SER A 140 7.04 -11.62 10.14
N GLU A 141 7.68 -10.56 10.64
CA GLU A 141 8.91 -10.07 9.99
C GLU A 141 9.98 -11.15 9.92
N GLU A 142 10.06 -12.02 10.92
CA GLU A 142 10.99 -13.15 10.96
C GLU A 142 10.64 -14.22 9.92
N GLU A 143 9.37 -14.60 9.80
CA GLU A 143 8.90 -15.51 8.75
C GLU A 143 9.09 -14.90 7.36
N ALA A 144 8.84 -13.60 7.18
CA ALA A 144 9.08 -12.90 5.92
C ALA A 144 10.57 -12.87 5.56
N LYS A 145 11.46 -12.69 6.54
CA LYS A 145 12.92 -12.81 6.34
C LYS A 145 13.31 -14.24 5.94
N ASN A 146 12.72 -15.25 6.58
CA ASN A 146 12.99 -16.66 6.27
C ASN A 146 12.52 -17.03 4.86
N VAL A 147 11.31 -16.60 4.48
CA VAL A 147 10.75 -16.79 3.14
C VAL A 147 11.57 -16.05 2.09
N MET A 148 11.96 -14.79 2.35
CA MET A 148 12.88 -14.06 1.48
C MET A 148 14.20 -14.82 1.29
N ALA A 149 14.80 -15.30 2.39
CA ALA A 149 16.08 -15.98 2.36
C ALA A 149 16.00 -17.32 1.62
N ALA A 150 14.91 -18.07 1.79
CA ALA A 150 14.65 -19.30 1.04
C ALA A 150 14.51 -19.00 -0.45
N HIS A 151 13.65 -18.06 -0.83
CA HIS A 151 13.44 -17.69 -2.24
C HIS A 151 14.72 -17.20 -2.91
N TRP A 152 15.52 -16.39 -2.21
CA TRP A 152 16.80 -15.90 -2.71
C TRP A 152 17.85 -17.02 -2.85
N ARG A 153 17.85 -18.02 -1.97
CA ARG A 153 18.75 -19.16 -2.08
C ARG A 153 18.45 -19.97 -3.35
N ASP A 154 17.17 -20.16 -3.63
CA ASP A 154 16.71 -21.04 -4.71
C ASP A 154 16.71 -20.34 -6.07
N HIS A 155 16.40 -19.04 -6.09
CA HIS A 155 16.18 -18.26 -7.33
C HIS A 155 17.07 -17.01 -7.45
N GLY A 156 17.92 -16.69 -6.47
CA GLY A 156 18.66 -15.42 -6.43
C GLY A 156 19.56 -15.17 -7.64
N LYS A 157 20.02 -16.24 -8.31
CA LYS A 157 20.86 -16.14 -9.52
C LYS A 157 20.11 -15.62 -10.75
N SER A 158 18.78 -15.73 -10.81
CA SER A 158 17.98 -15.24 -11.93
C SER A 158 17.62 -13.76 -11.81
N TYR A 159 17.77 -13.18 -10.62
CA TYR A 159 17.43 -11.78 -10.35
C TYR A 159 18.65 -10.87 -10.44
N SER A 160 18.39 -9.56 -10.55
CA SER A 160 19.40 -8.53 -10.56
C SER A 160 20.24 -8.55 -9.27
N PRO A 161 21.57 -8.36 -9.34
CA PRO A 161 22.45 -8.27 -8.17
C PRO A 161 22.04 -7.17 -7.19
N ASP A 162 21.42 -6.09 -7.69
CA ASP A 162 20.97 -4.95 -6.87
C ASP A 162 19.74 -5.26 -6.02
N MET A 163 19.09 -6.41 -6.21
CA MET A 163 17.93 -6.86 -5.44
C MET A 163 18.18 -6.85 -3.93
N THR A 164 19.42 -7.15 -3.51
CA THR A 164 19.81 -7.18 -2.09
C THR A 164 19.66 -5.82 -1.41
N ARG A 165 19.76 -4.71 -2.16
CA ARG A 165 19.53 -3.34 -1.67
C ARG A 165 18.05 -3.07 -1.36
N HIS A 166 17.15 -3.88 -1.89
CA HIS A 166 15.69 -3.75 -1.73
C HIS A 166 15.11 -4.72 -0.69
N ARG A 167 15.96 -5.36 0.12
CA ARG A 167 15.57 -6.29 1.19
C ARG A 167 14.43 -5.79 2.07
N SER A 168 14.47 -4.54 2.51
CA SER A 168 13.43 -3.97 3.38
C SER A 168 12.09 -3.77 2.68
N ALA A 169 12.08 -3.59 1.36
CA ALA A 169 10.85 -3.52 0.57
C ALA A 169 10.27 -4.93 0.35
N ILE A 170 11.13 -5.90 0.03
CA ILE A 170 10.75 -7.31 -0.14
C ILE A 170 10.13 -7.87 1.15
N ILE A 171 10.80 -7.68 2.29
CA ILE A 171 10.30 -8.14 3.59
C ILE A 171 8.92 -7.52 3.88
N ARG A 172 8.73 -6.23 3.61
CA ARG A 172 7.43 -5.58 3.81
C ARG A 172 6.36 -6.18 2.94
N ALA A 173 6.61 -6.39 1.65
CA ALA A 173 5.65 -7.01 0.74
C ALA A 173 5.31 -8.45 1.18
N LEU A 174 6.30 -9.24 1.61
CA LEU A 174 6.08 -10.60 2.12
C LEU A 174 5.30 -10.64 3.43
N MET A 175 5.50 -9.66 4.32
CA MET A 175 4.69 -9.52 5.55
C MET A 175 3.23 -9.19 5.23
N LEU A 176 2.97 -8.49 4.13
CA LEU A 176 1.61 -8.24 3.63
C LEU A 176 0.96 -9.49 3.04
N GLY A 177 1.68 -10.62 2.98
CA GLY A 177 1.19 -11.91 2.47
C GLY A 177 1.35 -12.10 0.97
N ASN A 178 2.07 -11.21 0.29
CA ASN A 178 2.36 -11.37 -1.13
C ASN A 178 3.23 -12.62 -1.37
N ASP A 179 3.06 -13.21 -2.55
CA ASP A 179 3.87 -14.33 -3.00
C ASP A 179 5.33 -13.90 -3.23
N PRO A 180 6.34 -14.68 -2.80
CA PRO A 180 7.73 -14.34 -3.01
C PRO A 180 8.13 -14.24 -4.48
N ALA A 181 7.64 -15.11 -5.36
CA ALA A 181 7.98 -15.06 -6.77
C ALA A 181 7.51 -13.75 -7.40
N ASP A 182 6.29 -13.32 -7.08
CA ASP A 182 5.71 -12.07 -7.59
C ASP A 182 6.44 -10.83 -7.09
N VAL A 183 6.75 -10.78 -5.78
CA VAL A 183 7.49 -9.66 -5.16
C VAL A 183 8.87 -9.50 -5.79
N PHE A 184 9.60 -10.61 -5.94
CA PHE A 184 10.93 -10.57 -6.55
C PHE A 184 10.86 -10.24 -8.05
N ALA A 185 9.91 -10.80 -8.80
CA ALA A 185 9.74 -10.50 -10.22
C ALA A 185 9.41 -9.02 -10.46
N ALA A 186 8.53 -8.42 -9.64
CA ALA A 186 8.16 -7.01 -9.75
C ALA A 186 9.37 -6.09 -9.53
N ILE A 187 10.18 -6.34 -8.50
CA ILE A 187 11.38 -5.53 -8.23
C ILE A 187 12.45 -5.77 -9.30
N ASP A 188 12.58 -7.00 -9.82
CA ASP A 188 13.55 -7.32 -10.85
C ASP A 188 13.23 -6.62 -12.18
N ARG A 189 11.94 -6.61 -12.59
CA ARG A 189 11.49 -5.85 -13.77
C ARG A 189 11.82 -4.36 -13.64
N TRP A 190 11.62 -3.79 -12.45
CA TRP A 190 11.99 -2.41 -12.16
C TRP A 190 13.51 -2.17 -12.25
N LEU A 191 14.32 -3.04 -11.64
CA LEU A 191 15.80 -2.94 -11.70
C LEU A 191 16.34 -3.08 -13.12
N ARG A 192 15.67 -3.85 -13.97
CA ARG A 192 16.02 -4.04 -15.39
C ARG A 192 15.48 -2.94 -16.31
N GLY A 193 14.77 -1.95 -15.76
CA GLY A 193 14.20 -0.85 -16.53
C GLY A 193 13.08 -1.27 -17.49
N GLN A 194 12.44 -2.41 -17.24
CA GLN A 194 11.32 -2.92 -18.05
C GLN A 194 9.98 -2.31 -17.62
N ASP A 195 9.93 -1.73 -16.42
CA ASP A 195 8.81 -0.93 -15.91
C ASP A 195 9.34 0.45 -15.46
N GLY A 196 8.57 1.51 -15.76
CA GLY A 196 8.85 2.87 -15.28
C GLY A 196 8.93 2.93 -13.75
N PRO A 197 9.58 3.95 -13.16
CA PRO A 197 10.00 3.89 -11.77
C PRO A 197 8.81 3.61 -10.84
N VAL A 198 8.85 2.48 -10.13
CA VAL A 198 8.09 2.29 -8.89
C VAL A 198 8.40 3.53 -8.08
N SER A 199 7.41 4.41 -7.93
CA SER A 199 7.65 5.83 -7.64
C SER A 199 8.62 5.97 -6.48
N ALA A 200 9.62 6.84 -6.64
CA ALA A 200 10.77 7.08 -5.75
C ALA A 200 10.41 7.46 -4.28
N GLN A 201 9.16 7.30 -3.87
CA GLN A 201 8.62 7.41 -2.52
C GLN A 201 8.53 6.06 -1.79
N VAL A 202 8.65 4.91 -2.47
CA VAL A 202 8.72 3.58 -1.84
C VAL A 202 10.04 3.36 -1.07
N ILE A 203 11.05 4.17 -1.37
CA ILE A 203 12.40 4.05 -0.82
C ILE A 203 12.73 5.42 -0.24
N GLY A 204 12.94 5.54 1.07
CA GLY A 204 13.36 6.79 1.72
C GLY A 204 14.76 7.24 1.30
N MET A 205 14.98 7.50 0.02
CA MET A 205 16.24 7.94 -0.56
C MET A 205 16.09 9.34 -1.14
N ARG A 206 16.86 10.27 -0.57
CA ARG A 206 17.18 11.54 -1.22
C ARG A 206 18.08 11.24 -2.43
N PRO A 207 17.91 11.96 -3.55
CA PRO A 207 18.82 11.82 -4.68
C PRO A 207 20.24 12.24 -4.27
N ALA A 208 21.23 11.40 -4.57
CA ALA A 208 22.62 11.80 -4.54
C ALA A 208 22.80 12.93 -5.56
N LYS A 209 23.38 14.06 -5.12
CA LYS A 209 23.71 15.19 -5.98
C LYS A 209 24.58 14.69 -7.13
N ALA A 210 24.09 14.81 -8.36
CA ALA A 210 24.94 14.73 -9.53
C ALA A 210 25.91 15.93 -9.49
N SER A 211 27.19 15.65 -9.26
CA SER A 211 28.27 16.61 -9.50
C SER A 211 28.30 16.93 -10.99
N SER A 212 27.83 18.11 -11.34
CA SER A 212 27.91 18.67 -12.67
C SER A 212 29.37 19.09 -12.94
N THR A 213 30.12 18.27 -13.66
CA THR A 213 31.30 18.72 -14.41
C THR A 213 30.83 19.22 -15.77
N ALA A 214 30.54 20.52 -15.84
CA ALA A 214 30.28 21.21 -17.10
C ALA A 214 31.59 21.34 -17.89
N SER A 215 31.66 20.68 -19.04
CA SER A 215 32.70 20.88 -20.04
C SER A 215 32.32 22.10 -20.88
N VAL A 216 33.07 23.19 -20.74
CA VAL A 216 32.95 24.41 -21.54
C VAL A 216 33.59 24.15 -22.91
N VAL A 217 32.80 24.24 -23.99
CA VAL A 217 33.30 24.35 -25.37
C VAL A 217 32.88 25.70 -25.91
N ALA A 218 33.88 26.47 -26.35
CA ALA A 218 33.79 27.83 -26.87
C ALA A 218 33.13 27.91 -28.26
N PRO A 219 32.52 29.05 -28.64
CA PRO A 219 32.00 29.26 -29.99
C PRO A 219 33.08 29.80 -30.95
N ALA A 220 33.23 29.16 -32.11
CA ALA A 220 34.08 29.63 -33.20
C ALA A 220 33.33 30.58 -34.14
N HIS A 221 33.98 31.72 -34.38
CA HIS A 221 33.68 32.77 -35.36
C HIS A 221 33.39 32.24 -36.77
N ARG A 222 32.38 32.79 -37.44
CA ARG A 222 32.32 32.85 -38.92
C ARG A 222 32.88 34.20 -39.39
N PRO A 223 33.77 34.24 -40.40
CA PRO A 223 34.04 35.45 -41.15
C PRO A 223 33.14 35.56 -42.39
N ARG A 224 32.86 36.80 -42.79
CA ARG A 224 32.54 37.19 -44.16
C ARG A 224 33.82 37.68 -44.82
#